data_AF-A0A7V9BZU4-F1
#
_entry.id   AF-A0A7V9BZU4-F1
#
_cell.length_a   1.000
_cell.length_b   1.000
_cell.length_c   1.000
_cell.angle_alpha   90.00
_cell.angle_beta   90.00
_cell.angle_gamma   90.00
#
_symmetry.space_group_name_H-M   'P 1'
#
loop_
_entity.id
_entity.type
_entity.pdbx_description
1 polymer ?
#
loop_
_entity_poly.entity_id
_entity_poly.type
_entity_poly.pdbx_seq_one_letter_code
_entity_poly.pdbx_strand_id
1 'polypeptide(L)' 'MTERSKPDDARVERRAKGLTAEEQENGVDDAEALAEAVLEESDLRAADRSRTPDGVVEHRRSEDTVDLTEE' A
#
# COMPACT_ATOMS: atom_id res chain seq x y z
N MET A 1 -20.26 2.12 9.69
CA MET A 1 -20.06 1.07 8.68
C MET A 1 -19.97 1.78 7.36
N THR A 2 -18.77 1.86 6.78
CA THR A 2 -18.56 2.50 5.48
C THR A 2 -19.15 1.57 4.43
N GLU A 3 -20.11 2.05 3.66
CA GLU A 3 -20.72 1.25 2.58
C GLU A 3 -19.69 1.16 1.44
N ARG A 4 -19.18 -0.06 1.17
CA ARG A 4 -18.19 -0.29 0.10
C ARG A 4 -18.88 -0.31 -1.26
N SER A 5 -18.21 0.29 -2.25
CA SER A 5 -18.68 0.23 -3.63
C SER A 5 -18.29 -1.11 -4.26
N LYS A 6 -19.09 -1.63 -5.19
CA LYS A 6 -18.77 -2.85 -5.96
C LYS A 6 -17.33 -2.93 -6.53
N PRO A 7 -16.75 -1.85 -7.09
CA PRO A 7 -15.34 -1.85 -7.50
C PRO A 7 -14.36 -2.04 -6.33
N ASP A 8 -14.65 -1.52 -5.14
CA ASP A 8 -13.82 -1.71 -3.95
C ASP A 8 -13.93 -3.15 -3.42
N ASP A 9 -15.13 -3.75 -3.41
CA ASP A 9 -15.29 -5.16 -3.07
C ASP A 9 -14.45 -6.07 -3.99
N ALA A 10 -14.44 -5.81 -5.30
CA ALA A 10 -13.62 -6.57 -6.23
C ALA A 10 -12.10 -6.40 -6.00
N ARG A 11 -11.66 -5.21 -5.57
CA ARG A 11 -10.25 -4.95 -5.19
C ARG A 11 -9.89 -5.71 -3.92
N VAL A 12 -10.75 -5.69 -2.91
CA VAL A 12 -10.60 -6.40 -1.63
C VAL A 12 -10.52 -7.91 -1.88
N GLU A 13 -11.49 -8.48 -2.61
CA GLU A 13 -11.49 -9.91 -2.93
C GLU A 13 -10.21 -10.36 -3.65
N ARG A 14 -9.72 -9.57 -4.61
CA ARG A 14 -8.49 -9.90 -5.35
C ARG A 14 -7.27 -9.91 -4.42
N ARG A 15 -7.17 -8.95 -3.51
CA ARG A 15 -6.06 -8.87 -2.55
C ARG A 15 -6.14 -9.96 -1.48
N ALA A 16 -7.33 -10.25 -0.98
CA ALA A 16 -7.59 -11.31 0.00
C ALA A 16 -7.20 -12.69 -0.54
N LYS A 17 -7.38 -12.94 -1.85
CA LYS A 17 -6.96 -14.18 -2.52
C LYS A 17 -5.44 -14.36 -2.63
N GLY A 18 -4.67 -13.29 -2.43
CA GLY A 18 -3.22 -13.27 -2.62
C GLY A 18 -2.47 -12.87 -1.36
N LEU A 19 -2.68 -13.58 -0.25
CA LEU A 19 -1.88 -13.40 0.96
C LEU A 19 -0.41 -13.68 0.68
N THR A 20 0.49 -12.86 1.19
CA THR A 20 1.94 -13.12 1.12
C THR A 20 2.31 -14.34 1.96
N ALA A 21 3.50 -14.88 1.74
CA ALA A 21 4.00 -15.99 2.57
C ALA A 21 4.05 -15.59 4.05
N GLU A 22 4.51 -14.37 4.34
CA GLU A 22 4.58 -13.83 5.70
C GLU A 22 3.18 -13.72 6.33
N GLU A 23 2.18 -13.24 5.59
CA GLU A 23 0.79 -13.16 6.07
C GLU A 23 0.20 -14.54 6.39
N GLN A 24 0.53 -15.55 5.57
CA GLN A 24 0.12 -16.93 5.81
C GLN A 24 0.83 -17.54 7.04
N GLU A 25 2.13 -17.29 7.18
CA GLU A 25 2.94 -17.75 8.32
C GLU A 25 2.49 -17.12 9.64
N ASN A 26 2.03 -15.87 9.61
CA ASN A 26 1.47 -15.17 10.77
C ASN A 26 0.02 -15.59 11.09
N GLY A 27 -0.60 -16.43 10.25
CA GLY A 27 -1.94 -16.97 10.51
C GLY A 27 -3.04 -15.91 10.45
N VAL A 28 -3.05 -15.06 9.42
CA VAL A 28 -4.13 -14.07 9.21
C VAL A 28 -5.51 -14.76 9.22
N ASP A 29 -6.32 -14.41 10.23
CA ASP A 29 -7.63 -15.02 10.48
C ASP A 29 -8.71 -14.57 9.47
N ASP A 30 -8.66 -13.30 9.04
CA ASP A 30 -9.60 -12.70 8.09
C ASP A 30 -8.84 -11.95 7.00
N ALA A 31 -8.69 -12.62 5.85
CA ALA A 31 -8.00 -12.08 4.70
C ALA A 31 -8.74 -10.89 4.05
N GLU A 32 -10.07 -10.84 4.15
CA GLU A 32 -10.85 -9.72 3.61
C GLU A 32 -10.71 -8.49 4.49
N ALA A 33 -10.77 -8.64 5.81
CA ALA A 33 -10.55 -7.54 6.75
C ALA A 33 -9.13 -6.98 6.62
N LEU A 34 -8.11 -7.84 6.49
CA LEU A 34 -6.74 -7.39 6.23
C LEU A 34 -6.63 -6.64 4.90
N ALA A 35 -7.20 -7.19 3.83
CA ALA A 35 -7.17 -6.57 2.51
C ALA A 35 -7.85 -5.19 2.49
N GLU A 36 -8.98 -5.04 3.17
CA GLU A 36 -9.67 -3.76 3.33
C GLU A 36 -8.78 -2.74 4.04
N ALA A 37 -8.21 -3.09 5.20
CA ALA A 37 -7.36 -2.19 5.97
C ALA A 37 -6.13 -1.71 5.18
N VAL A 38 -5.45 -2.63 4.48
CA VAL A 38 -4.27 -2.31 3.67
C VAL A 38 -4.63 -1.40 2.49
N LEU A 39 -5.75 -1.67 1.81
CA LEU A 39 -6.18 -0.87 0.67
C LEU A 39 -6.63 0.52 1.11
N GLU A 40 -7.36 0.64 2.22
CA GLU A 40 -7.75 1.93 2.80
C GLU A 40 -6.51 2.76 3.16
N GLU A 41 -5.54 2.17 3.88
CA GLU A 41 -4.30 2.86 4.23
C GLU A 41 -3.52 3.29 2.97
N SER A 42 -3.44 2.42 1.96
CA SER A 42 -2.78 2.73 0.69
C SER A 42 -3.48 3.88 -0.04
N ASP A 43 -4.80 3.87 -0.12
CA ASP A 43 -5.57 4.92 -0.80
C ASP A 43 -5.39 6.27 -0.08
N LEU A 44 -5.31 6.27 1.25
CA LEU A 44 -4.99 7.47 2.05
C LEU A 44 -3.58 8.02 1.76
N ARG A 45 -2.57 7.15 1.68
CA ARG A 45 -1.19 7.55 1.32
C ARG A 45 -1.07 7.99 -0.14
N ALA A 46 -1.87 7.42 -1.03
CA ALA A 46 -1.91 7.84 -2.44
C ALA A 46 -2.53 9.23 -2.60
N ALA A 47 -3.62 9.51 -1.85
CA ALA A 47 -4.27 10.82 -1.84
C ALA A 47 -3.42 11.90 -1.17
N ASP A 48 -2.62 11.54 -0.16
CA ASP A 48 -1.71 12.42 0.54
C ASP A 48 -0.35 11.75 0.75
N ARG A 49 0.58 12.05 -0.17
CA ARG A 49 1.95 11.50 -0.14
C ARG A 49 2.74 11.93 1.09
N SER A 50 2.32 13.01 1.78
CA SER A 50 2.95 13.46 3.03
C SER A 50 2.41 12.73 4.27
N ARG A 51 1.36 11.91 4.10
CA ARG A 51 0.70 11.15 5.16
C ARG A 51 1.36 9.80 5.42
N THR A 52 2.68 9.73 5.34
CA THR A 52 3.43 8.57 5.84
C THR A 52 3.54 8.70 7.35
N PRO A 53 2.96 7.78 8.15
CA PRO A 53 3.20 7.79 9.59
C PRO A 53 4.68 7.44 9.79
N ASP A 54 5.44 8.35 10.41
CA ASP A 54 6.86 8.17 10.78
C ASP A 54 7.93 8.25 9.67
N GLY A 55 7.57 8.50 8.40
CA GLY A 55 8.52 8.56 7.29
C GLY A 55 8.96 9.97 6.90
N VAL A 56 10.28 10.21 6.74
CA VAL A 56 10.79 11.40 6.03
C VAL A 56 10.58 11.18 4.53
N VAL A 57 9.77 12.03 3.90
CA VAL A 57 9.63 12.03 2.43
C VAL A 57 10.80 12.81 1.84
N GLU A 58 11.77 12.08 1.28
CA GLU A 58 12.91 12.68 0.59
C GLU A 58 12.47 13.35 -0.72
N HIS A 59 12.67 14.67 -0.82
CA HIS A 59 12.31 15.46 -1.99
C HIS A 59 13.43 15.53 -3.04
N ARG A 60 14.20 14.45 -3.22
CA ARG A 60 15.28 14.43 -4.22
C ARG A 60 14.71 14.57 -5.63
N ARG A 61 15.28 15.50 -6.38
CA ARG A 61 15.04 15.72 -7.80
C ARG A 61 15.96 14.81 -8.60
N SER A 62 15.65 14.60 -9.88
CA SER A 62 16.51 13.82 -10.77
C SER A 62 17.95 14.38 -10.84
N GLU A 63 18.10 15.70 -10.68
CA GLU A 63 19.37 16.44 -10.59
C GLU A 63 20.14 16.21 -9.27
N ASP A 64 19.49 15.71 -8.21
CA ASP A 64 20.12 15.37 -6.92
C ASP A 64 20.66 13.93 -6.88
N THR A 65 20.60 13.22 -8.01
CA THR A 65 21.20 11.90 -8.17
C THR A 65 22.64 12.07 -8.64
N VAL A 66 23.52 11.13 -8.29
CA VAL A 66 24.92 11.16 -8.76
C VAL A 66 24.97 11.33 -10.28
N ASP A 67 25.83 12.24 -10.75
CA ASP A 67 26.09 12.41 -12.17
C ASP A 67 26.48 11.07 -12.79
N LEU A 68 25.90 10.76 -13.95
CA LEU A 68 26.25 9.57 -14.72
C LEU A 68 27.74 9.69 -15.08
N THR A 69 28.61 8.94 -14.40
CA THR A 69 30.02 8.87 -14.78
C THR A 69 30.12 8.19 -16.14
N GLU A 70 30.52 8.93 -17.17
CA GLU A 70 30.91 8.35 -18.46
C GLU A 70 32.20 7.55 -18.24
N GLU A 71 32.15 6.23 -18.48
CA GLU A 71 33.36 5.37 -18.60
C GLU A 71 34.03 5.52 -19.97
#